data_AF-A0A5B8CT95-F1
#
_entry.id   AF-A0A5B8CT95-F1
#
_cell.length_a   1.000
_cell.length_b   1.000
_cell.length_c   1.000
_cell.angle_alpha   90.00
_cell.angle_beta   90.00
_cell.angle_gamma   90.00
#
_symmetry.space_group_name_H-M   'P 1'
#
loop_
_entity.id
_entity.type
_entity.pdbx_description
1 polymer ?
#
loop_
_entity_poly.entity_id
_entity_poly.type
_entity_poly.pdbx_seq_one_letter_code
_entity_poly.pdbx_strand_id
1 'polypeptide(L)'
;MKPKVFIGASREGLDIANALHANLTREAECTVWRNGVFQIAGSTIDMLINSLRNSDFGVFVFSEGDLSMMQGQQNPVVRDNVIFELGLFIGRLGVERCFIMIPDHVTDLRLPTDLMGILPRQYEANRADKNWLAATKPVCMHIRAKLWELKSFQDAIVASTSVISQADSHASNHETAISALGLGLEVHDKGYALTGNTHPHKEALKQAGASWHKGLKKWLIRGSDKAKFERLITSLNANASA
;
A
#
# COMPACT_ATOMS: atom_id res chain seq x y z
N MET A 1 -5.22 19.99 -0.44
CA MET A 1 -3.85 19.58 -0.10
C MET A 1 -3.20 19.00 -1.35
N LYS A 2 -1.89 19.20 -1.56
CA LYS A 2 -1.18 18.52 -2.66
C LYS A 2 -1.04 17.03 -2.32
N PRO A 3 -1.24 16.11 -3.27
CA PRO A 3 -0.96 14.70 -3.04
C PRO A 3 0.55 14.49 -2.80
N LYS A 4 0.87 13.54 -1.93
CA LYS A 4 2.24 13.14 -1.62
C LYS A 4 2.69 12.04 -2.57
N VAL A 5 3.83 12.22 -3.23
CA VAL A 5 4.33 11.28 -4.25
C VAL A 5 5.69 10.77 -3.82
N PHE A 6 5.79 9.46 -3.63
CA PHE A 6 7.06 8.77 -3.48
C PHE A 6 7.71 8.54 -4.85
N ILE A 7 9.00 8.81 -4.96
CA ILE A 7 9.77 8.54 -6.18
C ILE A 7 10.93 7.61 -5.83
N GLY A 8 10.78 6.32 -6.12
CA GLY A 8 11.80 5.29 -5.89
C GLY A 8 12.72 5.15 -7.10
N ALA A 9 14.03 5.14 -6.86
CA ALA A 9 15.03 4.91 -7.90
C ALA A 9 16.31 4.26 -7.33
N SER A 10 17.01 3.54 -8.21
CA SER A 10 18.41 3.13 -8.00
C SER A 10 19.35 4.35 -8.05
N ARG A 11 20.66 4.12 -7.84
CA ARG A 11 21.66 5.20 -7.93
C ARG A 11 21.75 5.74 -9.36
N GLU A 12 21.60 4.86 -10.33
CA GLU A 12 21.66 5.09 -11.77
C GLU A 12 20.43 5.88 -12.25
N GLY A 13 19.26 5.67 -11.64
CA GLY A 13 18.03 6.39 -11.95
C GLY A 13 17.85 7.75 -11.26
N LEU A 14 18.80 8.21 -10.45
CA LEU A 14 18.60 9.37 -9.57
C LEU A 14 18.37 10.68 -10.33
N ASP A 15 19.06 10.89 -11.46
CA ASP A 15 18.87 12.08 -12.29
C ASP A 15 17.45 12.15 -12.87
N ILE A 16 16.91 11.00 -13.26
CA ILE A 16 15.53 10.88 -13.74
C ILE A 16 14.54 11.12 -12.59
N ALA A 17 14.80 10.56 -11.40
CA ALA A 17 13.97 10.79 -10.22
C ALA A 17 13.91 12.28 -9.81
N ASN A 18 15.04 12.97 -9.85
CA ASN A 18 15.11 14.41 -9.57
C ASN A 18 14.39 15.24 -10.64
N ALA A 19 14.47 14.85 -11.90
CA ALA A 19 13.73 15.51 -12.97
C ALA A 19 12.22 15.33 -12.83
N LEU A 20 11.75 14.13 -12.46
CA LEU A 20 10.35 13.86 -12.13
C LEU A 20 9.88 14.72 -10.95
N HIS A 21 10.66 14.78 -9.87
CA HIS A 21 10.39 15.65 -8.72
C HIS A 21 10.21 17.11 -9.13
N ALA A 22 11.18 17.66 -9.88
CA ALA A 22 11.15 19.04 -10.32
C ALA A 22 9.94 19.33 -11.24
N ASN A 23 9.59 18.40 -12.12
CA ASN A 23 8.45 18.55 -13.02
C ASN A 23 7.08 18.47 -12.33
N LEU A 24 6.99 17.80 -11.18
CA LEU A 24 5.75 17.57 -10.42
C LEU A 24 5.59 18.49 -9.19
N THR A 25 6.58 19.33 -8.88
CA THR A 25 6.59 20.18 -7.67
C THR A 25 5.38 21.13 -7.57
N ARG A 26 4.77 21.53 -8.69
CA ARG A 26 3.58 22.39 -8.66
C ARG A 26 2.32 21.60 -8.30
N GLU A 27 2.29 20.32 -8.64
CA GLU A 27 1.14 19.43 -8.56
C GLU A 27 1.14 18.60 -7.27
N ALA A 28 2.31 18.21 -6.78
CA ALA A 28 2.48 17.24 -5.70
C ALA A 28 3.61 17.64 -4.73
N GLU A 29 3.58 17.05 -3.54
CA GLU A 29 4.70 17.01 -2.61
C GLU A 29 5.51 15.74 -2.89
N CYS A 30 6.60 15.87 -3.63
CA CYS A 30 7.40 14.74 -4.06
C CYS A 30 8.55 14.46 -3.09
N THR A 31 8.77 13.18 -2.77
CA THR A 31 9.93 12.72 -1.99
C THR A 31 10.72 11.73 -2.83
N VAL A 32 11.96 12.10 -3.18
CA VAL A 32 12.88 11.18 -3.86
C VAL A 32 13.52 10.26 -2.83
N TRP A 33 13.26 8.97 -2.99
CA TRP A 33 13.82 7.92 -2.16
C TRP A 33 15.08 7.37 -2.83
N ARG A 34 16.22 7.69 -2.25
CA ARG A 34 17.52 7.19 -2.70
C ARG A 34 17.89 5.93 -1.93
N ASN A 35 17.89 4.80 -2.62
CA ASN A 35 18.42 3.56 -2.06
C ASN A 35 19.93 3.63 -1.79
N GLY A 36 20.36 3.04 -0.68
CA GLY A 36 21.77 2.87 -0.33
C GLY A 36 22.38 3.96 0.55
N VAL A 37 21.59 4.90 1.07
CA VAL A 37 22.04 5.78 2.17
C VAL A 37 21.68 5.12 3.48
N PHE A 38 22.64 4.46 4.13
CA PHE A 38 22.50 4.01 5.52
C PHE A 38 22.21 5.23 6.38
N GLN A 39 20.95 5.44 6.77
CA GLN A 39 20.64 6.39 7.82
C GLN A 39 20.99 5.76 9.17
N ILE A 40 21.62 6.56 10.02
CA ILE A 40 22.23 6.13 11.28
C ILE A 40 21.21 5.59 12.30
N ALA A 41 19.90 5.81 12.09
CA ALA A 41 18.83 5.39 12.97
C ALA A 41 17.69 4.70 12.21
N GLY A 42 17.46 3.42 12.50
CA GLY A 42 16.32 2.63 11.98
C GLY A 42 16.69 1.64 10.87
N SER A 43 15.86 0.62 10.69
CA SER A 43 16.02 -0.30 9.56
C SER A 43 15.54 0.36 8.27
N THR A 44 16.18 0.06 7.13
CA THR A 44 15.77 0.57 5.80
C THR A 44 14.30 0.27 5.50
N ILE A 45 13.79 -0.86 5.99
CA ILE A 45 12.40 -1.28 5.80
C ILE A 45 11.42 -0.41 6.61
N ASP A 46 11.76 0.01 7.83
CA ASP A 46 10.88 0.86 8.65
C ASP A 46 10.69 2.24 8.01
N MET A 47 11.77 2.82 7.49
CA MET A 47 11.70 4.10 6.79
C MET A 47 10.91 4.00 5.48
N LEU A 48 11.05 2.89 4.76
CA LEU A 48 10.27 2.61 3.56
C LEU A 48 8.77 2.47 3.91
N ILE A 49 8.44 1.72 4.96
CA ILE A 49 7.06 1.58 5.45
C ILE A 49 6.50 2.93 5.89
N ASN A 50 7.28 3.76 6.59
CA ASN A 50 6.85 5.09 6.98
C ASN A 50 6.61 6.00 5.77
N SER A 51 7.49 5.94 4.77
CA SER A 51 7.32 6.67 3.51
C SER A 51 6.07 6.22 2.78
N LEU A 52 5.84 4.91 2.71
CA LEU A 52 4.64 4.31 2.14
C LEU A 52 3.35 4.79 2.83
N ARG A 53 3.32 4.80 4.17
CA ARG A 53 2.16 5.29 4.96
C ARG A 53 1.87 6.77 4.71
N ASN A 54 2.88 7.54 4.35
CA ASN A 54 2.78 8.98 4.12
C ASN A 54 2.68 9.35 2.64
N SER A 55 2.47 8.38 1.74
CA SER A 55 2.42 8.62 0.29
C SER A 55 1.04 8.33 -0.26
N ASP A 56 0.59 9.18 -1.19
CA ASP A 56 -0.66 9.01 -1.93
C ASP A 56 -0.46 8.27 -3.26
N PHE A 57 0.76 8.32 -3.80
CA PHE A 57 1.17 7.71 -5.07
C PHE A 57 2.63 7.24 -5.00
N GLY A 58 2.99 6.28 -5.85
CA GLY A 58 4.36 5.83 -6.06
C GLY A 58 4.79 5.95 -7.52
N VAL A 59 5.98 6.47 -7.77
CA VAL A 59 6.64 6.51 -9.08
C VAL A 59 7.97 5.78 -8.96
N PHE A 60 8.22 4.82 -9.84
CA PHE A 60 9.39 3.95 -9.76
C PHE A 60 10.19 4.03 -11.04
N VAL A 61 11.45 4.44 -10.93
CA VAL A 61 12.36 4.58 -12.07
C VAL A 61 13.18 3.31 -12.21
N PHE A 62 13.02 2.65 -13.35
CA PHE A 62 13.80 1.49 -13.74
C PHE A 62 14.83 1.97 -14.76
N SER A 63 16.08 2.10 -14.32
CA SER A 63 17.20 2.51 -15.17
C SER A 63 17.72 1.34 -16.03
N GLU A 64 18.55 1.62 -17.02
CA GLU A 64 19.18 0.57 -17.85
C GLU A 64 19.93 -0.48 -17.01
N GLY A 65 20.57 -0.06 -15.90
CA GLY A 65 21.25 -0.97 -14.99
C GLY A 65 20.28 -1.92 -14.28
N ASP A 66 19.11 -1.42 -13.88
CA ASP A 66 18.05 -2.23 -13.25
C ASP A 66 17.48 -3.24 -14.24
N LEU A 67 17.30 -2.84 -15.50
CA LEU A 67 16.72 -3.67 -16.56
C LEU A 67 17.66 -4.76 -17.06
N SER A 68 18.96 -4.47 -17.14
CA SER A 68 19.97 -5.45 -17.59
C SER A 68 20.08 -6.64 -16.63
N MET A 69 19.87 -6.40 -15.32
CA MET A 69 19.84 -7.43 -14.29
C MET A 69 18.61 -8.34 -14.40
N MET A 70 17.47 -7.81 -14.85
CA MET A 70 16.22 -8.57 -15.07
C MET A 70 16.30 -9.54 -16.27
N GLN A 71 17.33 -9.44 -17.12
CA GLN A 71 17.53 -10.30 -18.29
C GLN A 71 18.48 -11.48 -18.05
N GLY A 72 18.92 -11.73 -16.81
CA GLY A 72 19.59 -12.97 -16.42
C GLY A 72 21.12 -12.96 -16.54
N GLN A 73 21.77 -11.81 -16.58
CA GLN A 73 23.22 -11.75 -16.41
C GLN A 73 23.61 -12.03 -14.95
N GLN A 74 24.47 -13.03 -14.78
CA GLN A 74 24.91 -13.58 -13.50
C GLN A 74 25.71 -12.55 -12.69
N ASN A 75 25.04 -11.81 -11.79
CA ASN A 75 25.72 -11.23 -10.63
C ASN A 75 24.87 -11.45 -9.37
N PRO A 76 25.30 -12.30 -8.42
CA PRO A 76 24.42 -12.85 -7.38
C PRO A 76 24.09 -11.90 -6.20
N VAL A 77 24.50 -10.64 -6.21
CA VAL A 77 24.28 -9.74 -5.05
C VAL A 77 23.97 -8.30 -5.46
N VAL A 78 22.85 -8.04 -6.13
CA VAL A 78 22.08 -6.79 -5.97
C VAL A 78 20.62 -7.11 -6.31
N ARG A 79 19.80 -7.44 -5.31
CA ARG A 79 18.35 -7.57 -5.54
C ARG A 79 17.72 -6.18 -5.63
N ASP A 80 17.11 -5.87 -6.77
CA ASP A 80 15.67 -5.55 -6.91
C ASP A 80 14.99 -4.65 -5.85
N ASN A 81 15.70 -3.72 -5.21
CA ASN A 81 15.07 -2.85 -4.21
C ASN A 81 13.89 -2.05 -4.80
N VAL A 82 14.00 -1.59 -6.05
CA VAL A 82 12.93 -0.82 -6.72
C VAL A 82 11.71 -1.70 -7.06
N ILE A 83 11.91 -2.97 -7.44
CA ILE A 83 10.80 -3.92 -7.69
C ILE A 83 10.11 -4.29 -6.36
N PHE A 84 10.90 -4.50 -5.30
CA PHE A 84 10.36 -4.74 -3.97
C PHE A 84 9.55 -3.55 -3.44
N GLU A 85 10.07 -2.34 -3.58
CA GLU A 85 9.37 -1.09 -3.25
C GLU A 85 8.08 -0.94 -4.07
N LEU A 86 8.15 -1.16 -5.38
CA LEU A 86 6.98 -1.17 -6.26
C LEU A 86 5.92 -2.15 -5.73
N GLY A 87 6.30 -3.38 -5.41
CA GLY A 87 5.40 -4.39 -4.85
C GLY A 87 4.75 -3.95 -3.53
N LEU A 88 5.53 -3.36 -2.62
CA LEU A 88 5.01 -2.81 -1.36
C LEU A 88 4.00 -1.68 -1.58
N PHE A 89 4.29 -0.78 -2.50
CA PHE A 89 3.40 0.35 -2.82
C PHE A 89 2.12 -0.11 -3.50
N ILE A 90 2.19 -1.05 -4.44
CA ILE A 90 1.00 -1.64 -5.08
C ILE A 90 0.12 -2.32 -4.04
N GLY A 91 0.72 -3.11 -3.14
CA GLY A 91 -0.02 -3.84 -2.11
C GLY A 91 -0.81 -2.92 -1.16
N ARG A 92 -0.44 -1.64 -1.11
CA ARG A 92 -1.01 -0.65 -0.19
C ARG A 92 -1.90 0.39 -0.88
N LEU A 93 -1.44 0.95 -2.00
CA LEU A 93 -2.07 2.04 -2.72
C LEU A 93 -2.89 1.57 -3.91
N GLY A 94 -2.73 0.32 -4.34
CA GLY A 94 -3.32 -0.18 -5.57
C GLY A 94 -2.46 0.11 -6.80
N VAL A 95 -2.75 -0.63 -7.87
CA VAL A 95 -2.03 -0.61 -9.15
C VAL A 95 -2.20 0.73 -9.88
N GLU A 96 -3.36 1.38 -9.68
CA GLU A 96 -3.76 2.62 -10.32
C GLU A 96 -3.03 3.87 -9.78
N ARG A 97 -2.35 3.73 -8.64
CA ARG A 97 -1.57 4.80 -7.97
C ARG A 97 -0.06 4.59 -8.06
N CYS A 98 0.38 3.54 -8.74
CA CYS A 98 1.78 3.19 -8.92
C CYS A 98 2.19 3.30 -10.39
N PHE A 99 3.26 4.04 -10.67
CA PHE A 99 3.73 4.30 -12.03
C PHE A 99 5.16 3.80 -12.21
N ILE A 100 5.43 3.14 -13.34
CA ILE A 100 6.76 2.62 -13.67
C ILE A 100 7.33 3.44 -14.83
N MET A 101 8.52 4.01 -14.64
CA MET A 101 9.25 4.79 -15.64
C MET A 101 10.37 3.93 -16.22
N ILE A 102 10.42 3.81 -17.55
CA ILE A 102 11.48 3.09 -18.28
C ILE A 102 12.03 3.97 -19.42
N PRO A 103 13.26 3.71 -19.90
CA PRO A 103 13.74 4.26 -21.15
C PRO A 103 12.82 3.93 -22.34
N ASP A 104 12.71 4.86 -23.29
CA ASP A 104 11.93 4.73 -24.53
C ASP A 104 12.34 3.57 -25.45
N HIS A 105 13.63 3.24 -25.49
CA HIS A 105 14.14 2.12 -26.27
C HIS A 105 13.81 0.74 -25.66
N VAL A 106 13.29 0.70 -24.43
CA VAL A 106 12.90 -0.55 -23.76
C VAL A 106 11.47 -0.90 -24.18
N THR A 107 11.35 -1.99 -24.93
CA THR A 107 10.09 -2.46 -25.53
C THR A 107 9.48 -3.67 -24.83
N ASP A 108 10.30 -4.47 -24.15
CA ASP A 108 9.86 -5.65 -23.39
C ASP A 108 10.40 -5.59 -21.95
N LEU A 109 9.54 -5.14 -21.02
CA LEU A 109 9.83 -5.15 -19.60
C LEU A 109 9.26 -6.44 -18.97
N ARG A 110 10.14 -7.38 -18.64
CA ARG A 110 9.74 -8.62 -17.93
C ARG A 110 9.57 -8.37 -16.43
N LEU A 111 8.40 -7.91 -16.01
CA LEU A 111 8.02 -7.91 -14.60
C LEU A 111 7.54 -9.31 -14.16
N PRO A 112 7.63 -9.64 -12.86
CA PRO A 112 6.88 -10.76 -12.29
C PRO A 112 5.42 -10.74 -12.74
N THR A 113 4.84 -11.92 -13.04
CA THR A 113 3.49 -12.03 -13.58
C THR A 113 2.43 -11.36 -12.70
N ASP A 114 2.65 -11.35 -11.38
CA ASP A 114 1.80 -10.69 -10.40
C ASP A 114 1.79 -9.14 -10.53
N LEU A 115 2.75 -8.57 -11.25
CA LEU A 115 2.91 -7.13 -11.50
C LEU A 115 2.52 -6.69 -12.93
N MET A 116 2.02 -7.61 -13.77
CA MET A 116 1.67 -7.33 -15.18
C MET A 116 0.50 -6.36 -15.40
N GLY A 117 -0.13 -5.86 -14.34
CA GLY A 117 -1.21 -4.88 -14.41
C GLY A 117 -0.77 -3.42 -14.60
N ILE A 118 0.52 -3.12 -14.46
CA ILE A 118 1.05 -1.76 -14.63
C ILE A 118 1.63 -1.59 -16.02
N LEU A 119 1.08 -0.65 -16.78
CA LEU A 119 1.67 -0.22 -18.04
C LEU A 119 2.83 0.73 -17.76
N PRO A 120 4.07 0.37 -18.14
CA PRO A 120 5.21 1.27 -18.04
C PRO A 120 4.98 2.53 -18.87
N ARG A 121 5.59 3.62 -18.43
CA ARG A 121 5.68 4.87 -19.18
C ARG A 121 7.13 5.13 -19.53
N GLN A 122 7.31 5.61 -20.75
CA GLN A 122 8.62 5.84 -21.31
C GLN A 122 9.07 7.28 -21.11
N TYR A 123 10.37 7.47 -20.93
CA TYR A 123 11.05 8.76 -21.03
C TYR A 123 12.18 8.67 -22.06
N GLU A 124 12.52 9.81 -22.66
CA GLU A 124 13.55 9.87 -23.69
C GLU A 124 14.95 9.75 -23.09
N ALA A 125 15.53 8.55 -23.14
CA ALA A 125 16.80 8.27 -22.46
C ALA A 125 18.01 8.75 -23.25
N ASN A 126 17.91 8.80 -24.59
CA ASN A 126 19.03 9.08 -25.49
C ASN A 126 19.08 10.54 -26.00
N ARG A 127 18.62 11.50 -25.19
CA ARG A 127 18.69 12.93 -25.54
C ARG A 127 20.14 13.42 -25.59
N ALA A 128 20.50 14.09 -26.69
CA ALA A 128 21.85 14.64 -26.88
C ALA A 128 22.24 15.69 -25.81
N ASP A 129 21.27 16.47 -25.34
CA ASP A 129 21.49 17.54 -24.34
C ASP A 129 21.44 17.05 -22.88
N LYS A 130 21.10 15.78 -22.65
CA LYS A 130 20.86 15.19 -21.32
C LYS A 130 19.89 16.00 -20.46
N ASN A 131 18.96 16.71 -21.10
CA ASN A 131 17.96 17.51 -20.39
C ASN A 131 16.85 16.60 -19.86
N TRP A 132 17.06 16.04 -18.68
CA TRP A 132 16.13 15.10 -18.05
C TRP A 132 14.78 15.75 -17.67
N LEU A 133 14.76 17.07 -17.42
CA LEU A 133 13.52 17.81 -17.22
C LEU A 133 12.66 17.77 -18.48
N ALA A 134 13.25 17.98 -19.66
CA ALA A 134 12.54 17.85 -20.92
C ALA A 134 12.15 16.39 -21.21
N ALA A 135 13.07 15.45 -21.00
CA ALA A 135 12.85 14.01 -21.25
C ALA A 135 11.66 13.45 -20.47
N THR A 136 11.47 13.89 -19.22
CA THR A 136 10.41 13.39 -18.32
C THR A 136 9.13 14.22 -18.40
N LYS A 137 9.12 15.37 -19.09
CA LYS A 137 7.96 16.25 -19.13
C LYS A 137 6.69 15.58 -19.66
N PRO A 138 6.73 14.81 -20.77
CA PRO A 138 5.54 14.18 -21.32
C PRO A 138 4.90 13.19 -20.33
N VAL A 139 5.71 12.38 -19.64
CA VAL A 139 5.20 11.43 -18.66
C VAL A 139 4.65 12.12 -17.42
N CYS A 140 5.27 13.20 -16.95
CA CYS A 140 4.74 14.00 -15.84
C CYS A 140 3.34 14.59 -16.13
N MET A 141 3.03 14.93 -17.40
CA MET A 141 1.68 15.38 -17.76
C MET A 141 0.62 14.28 -17.56
N HIS A 142 0.97 13.02 -17.87
CA HIS A 142 0.09 11.88 -17.63
C HIS A 142 -0.08 11.59 -16.14
N ILE A 143 1.02 11.62 -15.38
CA ILE A 143 0.98 11.45 -13.92
C ILE A 143 0.09 12.54 -13.31
N ARG A 144 0.25 13.81 -13.69
CA ARG A 144 -0.59 14.93 -13.24
C ARG A 144 -2.08 14.66 -13.45
N ALA A 145 -2.47 14.16 -14.63
CA ALA A 145 -3.87 13.85 -14.90
C ALA A 145 -4.42 12.83 -13.89
N LYS A 146 -3.64 11.78 -13.58
CA LYS A 146 -3.99 10.77 -12.57
C LYS A 146 -4.01 11.31 -11.15
N LEU A 147 -3.07 12.19 -10.79
CA LEU A 147 -3.07 12.87 -9.49
C LEU A 147 -4.37 13.67 -9.26
N TRP A 148 -4.86 14.36 -10.30
CA TRP A 148 -6.10 15.13 -10.22
C TRP A 148 -7.36 14.26 -10.18
N GLU A 149 -7.37 13.17 -10.94
CA GLU A 149 -8.45 12.20 -10.98
C GLU A 149 -8.62 11.49 -9.62
N LEU A 150 -7.52 10.93 -9.10
CA LEU A 150 -7.53 10.04 -7.94
C LEU A 150 -7.37 10.77 -6.60
N LYS A 151 -6.84 12.01 -6.63
CA LYS A 151 -6.62 12.88 -5.46
C LYS A 151 -5.78 12.19 -4.37
N SER A 152 -5.68 12.82 -3.19
CA SER A 152 -5.00 12.21 -2.03
C SER A 152 -5.61 10.85 -1.70
N PHE A 153 -4.73 9.92 -1.35
CA PHE A 153 -5.11 8.58 -0.96
C PHE A 153 -5.78 8.67 0.40
N GLN A 154 -7.02 8.20 0.46
CA GLN A 154 -7.73 8.05 1.71
C GLN A 154 -7.57 6.60 2.11
N ASP A 155 -6.92 6.38 3.25
CA ASP A 155 -7.09 5.11 3.91
C ASP A 155 -8.57 4.82 4.10
N ALA A 156 -8.97 3.57 3.91
CA ALA A 156 -10.17 3.08 4.57
C ALA A 156 -9.95 3.36 6.07
N ILE A 157 -10.67 4.35 6.59
CA ILE A 157 -10.48 5.02 7.89
C ILE A 157 -9.82 4.08 8.91
N VAL A 158 -8.52 4.28 9.18
CA VAL A 158 -8.00 4.06 10.53
C VAL A 158 -8.39 5.33 11.27
N ALA A 159 -9.39 5.24 12.13
CA ALA A 159 -9.91 6.38 12.88
C ALA A 159 -8.78 6.97 13.74
N SER A 160 -8.10 7.98 13.20
CA SER A 160 -7.25 8.88 13.96
C SER A 160 -8.17 9.84 14.71
N THR A 161 -8.67 9.41 15.87
CA THR A 161 -9.33 10.31 16.81
C THR A 161 -8.30 11.29 17.36
N SER A 162 -8.16 12.43 16.70
CA SER A 162 -7.62 13.64 17.30
C SER A 162 -8.47 14.00 18.51
N VAL A 163 -7.87 13.90 19.69
CA VAL A 163 -8.46 14.31 20.96
C VAL A 163 -8.79 15.80 20.89
N ILE A 164 -10.08 16.13 20.84
CA ILE A 164 -10.59 17.43 21.26
C ILE A 164 -11.49 17.16 22.45
N SER A 165 -11.04 17.64 23.60
CA SER A 165 -11.79 17.73 24.84
C SER A 165 -12.96 18.70 24.66
N GLN A 166 -14.16 18.29 25.07
CA GLN A 166 -15.00 19.01 26.03
C GLN A 166 -16.26 18.21 26.35
N ALA A 167 -16.55 18.13 27.65
CA ALA A 167 -17.75 17.59 28.23
C ALA A 167 -18.94 18.53 27.98
N ASP A 168 -20.12 17.98 27.68
CA ASP A 168 -21.27 18.02 28.60
C ASP A 168 -22.57 17.51 27.95
N SER A 169 -23.25 16.65 28.73
CA SER A 169 -24.69 16.31 28.81
C SER A 169 -25.65 16.64 27.65
N HIS A 170 -26.30 15.62 27.09
CA HIS A 170 -27.70 15.25 27.41
C HIS A 170 -28.17 14.02 26.62
N ALA A 171 -29.01 13.23 27.27
CA ALA A 171 -29.52 11.92 26.85
C ALA A 171 -30.50 11.97 25.65
N SER A 172 -30.41 11.00 24.75
CA SER A 172 -31.52 10.15 24.26
C SER A 172 -31.12 9.35 23.01
N ASN A 173 -31.70 8.15 22.90
CA ASN A 173 -31.64 7.18 21.79
C ASN A 173 -30.53 6.12 21.88
N HIS A 174 -30.82 5.09 22.66
CA HIS A 174 -30.09 3.82 22.68
C HIS A 174 -30.47 2.97 21.47
N GLU A 175 -29.78 3.19 20.36
CA GLU A 175 -29.55 2.18 19.33
C GLU A 175 -28.30 2.59 18.54
N THR A 176 -27.44 1.62 18.24
CA THR A 176 -26.26 1.72 17.34
C THR A 176 -24.90 2.00 18.01
N ALA A 177 -23.89 1.25 17.53
CA ALA A 177 -22.44 1.45 17.68
C ALA A 177 -21.73 0.95 18.95
N ILE A 178 -21.79 -0.36 19.21
CA ILE A 178 -20.67 -1.08 19.84
C ILE A 178 -20.23 -2.19 18.88
N SER A 179 -19.32 -1.89 17.94
CA SER A 179 -18.50 -2.90 17.23
C SER A 179 -17.62 -2.21 16.18
N ALA A 180 -16.44 -1.73 16.58
CA ALA A 180 -15.42 -1.33 15.61
C ALA A 180 -14.00 -1.83 15.95
N LEU A 181 -13.81 -2.60 17.03
CA LEU A 181 -12.50 -3.17 17.40
C LEU A 181 -12.57 -4.64 17.85
N GLY A 182 -13.74 -5.28 17.74
CA GLY A 182 -13.96 -6.65 18.20
C GLY A 182 -14.27 -7.65 17.08
N LEU A 183 -14.14 -8.94 17.39
CA LEU A 183 -14.73 -10.01 16.60
C LEU A 183 -16.25 -9.78 16.48
N GLY A 184 -16.80 -10.09 15.32
CA GLY A 184 -18.24 -9.97 15.01
C GLY A 184 -18.79 -11.23 14.34
N LEU A 185 -20.12 -11.27 14.17
CA LEU A 185 -20.82 -12.31 13.43
C LEU A 185 -21.69 -11.70 12.34
N GLU A 186 -21.53 -12.22 11.11
CA GLU A 186 -22.40 -11.91 9.97
C GLU A 186 -23.19 -13.15 9.58
N VAL A 187 -24.41 -13.00 9.08
CA VAL A 187 -25.22 -14.12 8.59
C VAL A 187 -24.59 -14.69 7.31
N HIS A 188 -24.45 -16.01 7.24
CA HIS A 188 -23.96 -16.69 6.05
C HIS A 188 -24.69 -18.03 5.84
N ASP A 189 -25.45 -18.14 4.75
CA ASP A 189 -26.33 -19.27 4.43
C ASP A 189 -27.25 -19.65 5.62
N LYS A 190 -27.10 -20.88 6.15
CA LYS A 190 -27.85 -21.41 7.30
C LYS A 190 -27.09 -21.22 8.64
N GLY A 191 -26.05 -20.39 8.65
CA GLY A 191 -25.16 -20.18 9.78
C GLY A 191 -24.62 -18.76 9.86
N TYR A 192 -23.45 -18.61 10.47
CA TYR A 192 -22.82 -17.33 10.72
C TYR A 192 -21.34 -17.37 10.33
N ALA A 193 -20.81 -16.26 9.83
CA ALA A 193 -19.39 -16.08 9.55
C ALA A 193 -18.79 -15.08 10.55
N LEU A 194 -17.65 -15.43 11.14
CA LEU A 194 -16.91 -14.50 12.00
C LEU A 194 -16.24 -13.41 11.17
N THR A 195 -16.30 -12.18 11.68
CA THR A 195 -15.65 -10.99 11.13
C THR A 195 -14.72 -10.34 12.14
N GLY A 196 -13.85 -9.45 11.67
CA GLY A 196 -12.80 -8.83 12.48
C GLY A 196 -11.50 -9.63 12.52
N ASN A 197 -10.61 -9.29 13.46
CA ASN A 197 -9.28 -9.89 13.57
C ASN A 197 -9.35 -11.28 14.24
N THR A 198 -9.59 -12.33 13.45
CA THR A 198 -9.70 -13.72 13.93
C THR A 198 -8.36 -14.40 14.19
N HIS A 199 -7.24 -13.83 13.73
CA HIS A 199 -5.92 -14.45 13.82
C HIS A 199 -5.43 -14.70 15.26
N PRO A 200 -5.53 -13.75 16.21
CA PRO A 200 -5.10 -13.96 17.59
C PRO A 200 -5.94 -15.00 18.35
N HIS A 201 -7.17 -15.27 17.88
CA HIS A 201 -8.15 -16.09 18.58
C HIS A 201 -8.39 -17.45 17.91
N LYS A 202 -7.56 -17.81 16.92
CA LYS A 202 -7.68 -19.02 16.10
C LYS A 202 -7.90 -20.30 16.92
N GLU A 203 -7.11 -20.51 17.97
CA GLU A 203 -7.21 -21.72 18.79
C GLU A 203 -8.50 -21.76 19.62
N ALA A 204 -8.91 -20.62 20.19
CA ALA A 204 -10.17 -20.51 20.94
C ALA A 204 -11.40 -20.73 20.03
N LEU A 205 -11.39 -20.18 18.81
CA LEU A 205 -12.45 -20.35 17.82
C LEU A 205 -12.56 -21.81 17.35
N LYS A 206 -11.42 -22.47 17.14
CA LYS A 206 -11.37 -23.89 16.75
C LYS A 206 -11.85 -24.81 17.87
N GLN A 207 -11.45 -24.56 19.12
CA GLN A 207 -11.92 -25.30 20.29
C GLN A 207 -13.42 -25.11 20.54
N ALA A 208 -13.95 -23.93 20.25
CA ALA A 208 -15.38 -23.65 20.34
C ALA A 208 -16.22 -24.31 19.24
N GLY A 209 -15.59 -24.85 18.19
CA GLY A 209 -16.24 -25.62 17.13
C GLY A 209 -16.48 -24.87 15.80
N ALA A 210 -15.82 -23.72 15.59
CA ALA A 210 -15.89 -23.03 14.31
C ALA A 210 -15.06 -23.76 13.24
N SER A 211 -15.49 -23.70 11.97
CA SER A 211 -14.80 -24.32 10.85
C SER A 211 -14.25 -23.27 9.88
N TRP A 212 -13.01 -23.44 9.42
CA TRP A 212 -12.41 -22.51 8.47
C TRP A 212 -12.87 -22.79 7.04
N HIS A 213 -13.44 -21.79 6.37
CA HIS A 213 -13.83 -21.88 4.96
C HIS A 213 -12.78 -21.26 4.05
N LYS A 214 -12.04 -22.08 3.30
CA LYS A 214 -10.88 -21.65 2.50
C LYS A 214 -11.24 -20.66 1.40
N GLY A 215 -12.39 -20.81 0.73
CA GLY A 215 -12.81 -19.92 -0.35
C GLY A 215 -13.22 -18.51 0.11
N LEU A 216 -13.75 -18.41 1.34
CA LEU A 216 -14.21 -17.13 1.91
C LEU A 216 -13.16 -16.51 2.84
N LYS A 217 -12.14 -17.27 3.21
CA LYS A 217 -11.15 -16.91 4.24
C LYS A 217 -11.83 -16.41 5.53
N LYS A 218 -12.92 -17.07 5.93
CA LYS A 218 -13.71 -16.77 7.15
C LYS A 218 -13.93 -18.05 7.95
N TRP A 219 -14.12 -17.89 9.26
CA TRP A 219 -14.60 -18.97 10.13
C TRP A 219 -16.12 -19.03 10.09
N LEU A 220 -16.68 -20.21 9.88
CA LEU A 220 -18.11 -20.47 9.84
C LEU A 220 -18.57 -21.16 11.12
N ILE A 221 -19.78 -20.80 11.53
CA ILE A 221 -20.46 -21.27 12.73
C ILE A 221 -21.84 -21.78 12.32
N ARG A 222 -22.26 -22.91 12.88
CA ARG A 222 -23.60 -23.46 12.65
C ARG A 222 -24.64 -22.59 13.34
N GLY A 223 -25.83 -22.49 12.76
CA GLY A 223 -26.92 -21.70 13.35
C GLY A 223 -27.25 -22.07 14.81
N SER A 224 -27.12 -23.35 15.17
CA SER A 224 -27.32 -23.85 16.53
C SER A 224 -26.33 -23.32 17.58
N ASP A 225 -25.15 -22.86 17.15
CA ASP A 225 -24.05 -22.47 18.03
C ASP A 225 -23.96 -20.94 18.21
N LYS A 226 -24.91 -20.17 17.67
CA LYS A 226 -24.89 -18.70 17.67
C LYS A 226 -24.67 -18.10 19.07
N ALA A 227 -25.52 -18.46 20.02
CA ALA A 227 -25.47 -17.91 21.38
C ALA A 227 -24.17 -18.26 22.13
N LYS A 228 -23.57 -19.42 21.82
CA LYS A 228 -22.26 -19.82 22.35
C LYS A 228 -21.16 -18.90 21.81
N PHE A 229 -21.18 -18.63 20.51
CA PHE A 229 -20.19 -17.75 19.88
C PHE A 229 -20.38 -16.28 20.23
N GLU A 230 -21.60 -15.79 20.45
CA GLU A 230 -21.83 -14.42 20.94
C GLU A 230 -21.20 -14.19 22.32
N ARG A 231 -21.33 -15.14 23.25
CA ARG A 231 -20.68 -15.08 24.57
C ARG A 231 -19.16 -15.15 24.47
N LEU A 232 -18.65 -16.05 23.63
CA LEU A 232 -17.21 -16.19 23.40
C LEU A 232 -16.62 -14.90 22.81
N ILE A 233 -17.26 -14.33 21.79
CA ILE A 233 -16.84 -13.08 21.16
C ILE A 233 -16.84 -11.93 22.17
N THR A 234 -17.86 -11.84 23.01
CA THR A 234 -17.94 -10.82 24.07
C THR A 234 -16.76 -10.94 25.04
N SER A 235 -16.41 -12.17 25.46
CA SER A 235 -15.25 -12.44 26.31
C SER A 235 -13.92 -12.11 25.63
N LEU A 236 -13.76 -12.48 24.35
CA LEU A 236 -12.53 -12.23 23.59
C LEU A 236 -12.32 -10.73 23.33
N ASN A 237 -13.39 -9.99 23.06
CA ASN A 237 -13.33 -8.55 22.85
C ASN A 237 -13.02 -7.78 24.15
N ALA A 238 -13.50 -8.27 25.29
CA ALA A 238 -13.19 -7.68 26.60
C ALA A 238 -11.71 -7.85 26.98
N ASN A 239 -11.13 -9.03 26.71
CA ASN A 239 -9.71 -9.30 27.00
C ASN A 239 -8.73 -8.60 26.06
N ALA A 240 -9.19 -8.13 24.89
CA ALA A 240 -8.37 -7.35 23.96
C ALA A 240 -8.28 -5.86 24.32
N SER A 241 -9.05 -5.41 25.32
CA SER A 241 -9.14 -4.01 25.77
C SER A 241 -8.45 -3.75 27.11
N ALA A 242 -7.81 -4.77 27.69
CA ALA A 242 -7.06 -4.73 28.95
C ALA A 242 -5.56 -4.97 28.68
#